data_AF-A0A2V2R5D9-F1
#
_entry.id   AF-A0A2V2R5D9-F1
#
_cell.length_a   1.000
_cell.length_b   1.000
_cell.length_c   1.000
_cell.angle_alpha   90.00
_cell.angle_beta   90.00
_cell.angle_gamma   90.00
#
_symmetry.space_group_name_H-M   'P 1'
#
loop_
_entity.id
_entity.type
_entity.pdbx_description
1 polymer ?
#
loop_
_entity_poly.entity_id
_entity_poly.type
_entity_poly.pdbx_seq_one_letter_code
_entity_poly.pdbx_strand_id
1 'polypeptide(L)'
;TQSREEPIVDEKREFLRHCLATLAYRGGKALRDAPEGFAEFQPGATSRTPGQILAHLGDLLEWAWYLSNNEKRWQTTETTAWAPGVDRFFQTLNRLDQRLAADEALGCSEERLFQGPIADALSHVGQIAMLRRMAGGPIRGENYFLAKIEAGRTGSEQHAAVYEFD
;
A
#
# COMPACT_ATOMS: atom_id res chain seq x y z
N THR A 1 -45.07 5.93 -0.82
CA THR A 1 -43.79 5.84 -0.12
C THR A 1 -42.79 5.29 -1.11
N GLN A 2 -41.93 6.13 -1.70
CA GLN A 2 -40.86 5.65 -2.57
C GLN A 2 -39.85 4.93 -1.69
N SER A 3 -39.79 3.61 -1.82
CA SER A 3 -38.69 2.80 -1.31
C SER A 3 -37.40 3.36 -1.91
N ARG A 4 -36.54 3.97 -1.09
CA ARG A 4 -35.15 4.21 -1.46
C ARG A 4 -34.54 2.82 -1.69
N GLU A 5 -34.25 2.48 -2.94
CA GLU A 5 -33.34 1.38 -3.24
C GLU A 5 -32.01 1.73 -2.58
N GLU A 6 -31.55 0.89 -1.65
CA GLU A 6 -30.20 0.99 -1.12
C GLU A 6 -29.22 0.81 -2.29
N PRO A 7 -28.17 1.63 -2.38
CA PRO A 7 -27.16 1.44 -3.42
C PRO A 7 -26.61 0.02 -3.30
N ILE A 8 -26.64 -0.72 -4.41
CA ILE A 8 -26.05 -2.06 -4.49
C ILE A 8 -24.55 -1.88 -4.31
N VAL A 9 -24.06 -2.24 -3.12
CA VAL A 9 -22.63 -2.22 -2.81
C VAL A 9 -21.95 -3.30 -3.63
N ASP A 10 -20.95 -2.92 -4.42
CA ASP A 10 -20.07 -3.87 -5.10
C ASP A 10 -19.12 -4.50 -4.07
N GLU A 11 -19.51 -5.68 -3.57
CA GLU A 11 -18.77 -6.40 -2.52
C GLU A 11 -17.31 -6.69 -2.91
N LYS A 12 -17.02 -6.91 -4.19
CA LYS A 12 -15.64 -7.16 -4.65
C LYS A 12 -14.81 -5.89 -4.57
N ARG A 13 -15.37 -4.75 -4.99
CA ARG A 13 -14.70 -3.46 -4.85
C ARG A 13 -14.48 -3.11 -3.39
N GLU A 14 -15.47 -3.30 -2.53
CA GLU A 14 -15.31 -3.03 -1.09
C GLU A 14 -14.24 -3.94 -0.46
N PHE A 15 -14.18 -5.22 -0.83
CA PHE A 15 -13.11 -6.09 -0.38
C PHE A 15 -11.73 -5.63 -0.90
N LEU A 16 -11.64 -5.20 -2.16
CA LEU A 16 -10.40 -4.68 -2.72
C LEU A 16 -9.95 -3.39 -2.03
N ARG A 17 -10.89 -2.50 -1.69
CA ARG A 17 -10.63 -1.30 -0.88
C ARG A 17 -10.15 -1.67 0.52
N HIS A 18 -10.70 -2.72 1.13
CA HIS A 18 -10.17 -3.26 2.38
C HIS A 18 -8.74 -3.82 2.23
N CYS A 19 -8.39 -4.42 1.09
CA CYS A 19 -7.01 -4.80 0.80
C CYS A 19 -6.07 -3.58 0.72
N LEU A 20 -6.52 -2.46 0.13
CA LEU A 20 -5.74 -1.22 0.10
C LEU A 20 -5.57 -0.62 1.50
N ALA A 21 -6.62 -0.63 2.33
CA ALA A 21 -6.52 -0.22 3.72
C ALA A 21 -5.55 -1.12 4.51
N THR A 22 -5.55 -2.43 4.24
CA THR A 22 -4.59 -3.38 4.82
C THR A 22 -3.15 -3.05 4.41
N LEU A 23 -2.94 -2.72 3.13
CA LEU A 23 -1.64 -2.28 2.63
C LEU A 23 -1.22 -0.95 3.27
N ALA A 24 -2.14 0.00 3.46
CA ALA A 24 -1.89 1.27 4.15
C ALA A 24 -1.45 1.04 5.60
N TYR A 25 -2.16 0.18 6.33
CA TYR A 25 -1.88 -0.14 7.72
C TYR A 25 -0.50 -0.80 7.89
N ARG A 26 -0.27 -1.90 7.15
CA ARG A 26 0.98 -2.66 7.25
C ARG A 26 2.16 -1.89 6.67
N GLY A 27 1.94 -1.18 5.56
CA GLY A 27 2.92 -0.29 4.94
C GLY A 27 3.29 0.86 5.87
N GLY A 28 2.31 1.57 6.43
CA GLY A 28 2.57 2.66 7.38
C GLY A 28 3.36 2.23 8.60
N LYS A 29 3.04 1.06 9.16
CA LYS A 29 3.83 0.46 10.23
C LYS A 29 5.27 0.14 9.81
N ALA A 30 5.50 -0.30 8.56
CA ALA A 30 6.84 -0.57 8.06
C ALA A 30 7.65 0.69 7.70
N LEU A 31 6.96 1.76 7.31
CA LEU A 31 7.55 2.98 6.76
C LEU A 31 7.84 4.06 7.81
N ARG A 32 7.05 4.12 8.88
CA ARG A 32 7.20 5.11 9.96
C ARG A 32 8.51 4.92 10.74
N ASP A 33 9.02 6.02 11.28
CA ASP A 33 10.20 6.04 12.18
C ASP A 33 11.42 5.30 11.61
N ALA A 34 11.67 5.43 10.30
CA ALA A 34 12.86 4.85 9.67
C ALA A 34 14.14 5.50 10.18
N PRO A 35 15.20 4.71 10.44
CA PRO A 35 16.47 5.29 10.86
C PRO A 35 17.05 6.18 9.76
N GLU A 36 17.88 7.14 10.15
CA GLU A 36 18.61 7.98 9.20
C GLU A 36 19.46 7.11 8.25
N GLY A 37 19.51 7.46 6.97
CA GLY A 37 20.21 6.69 5.95
C GLY A 37 19.56 5.36 5.55
N PHE A 38 18.33 5.08 6.01
CA PHE A 38 17.65 3.82 5.68
C PHE A 38 17.36 3.66 4.19
N ALA A 39 17.07 4.74 3.47
CA ALA A 39 16.76 4.69 2.05
C ALA A 39 17.95 4.15 1.22
N GLU A 40 19.17 4.38 1.69
CA GLU A 40 20.43 4.01 1.05
C GLU A 40 20.99 2.67 1.56
N PHE A 41 20.43 2.10 2.62
CA PHE A 41 20.89 0.84 3.19
C PHE A 41 20.91 -0.28 2.13
N GLN A 42 22.06 -0.92 1.94
CA GLN A 42 22.21 -1.97 0.94
C GLN A 42 22.79 -3.24 1.59
N PRO A 43 21.98 -4.29 1.79
CA PRO A 43 22.42 -5.50 2.49
C PRO A 43 23.35 -6.40 1.63
N GLY A 44 23.42 -6.15 0.33
CA GLY A 44 24.29 -6.89 -0.59
C GLY A 44 24.38 -6.20 -1.95
N ALA A 45 25.46 -6.43 -2.69
CA ALA A 45 25.82 -5.68 -3.89
C ALA A 45 24.74 -5.66 -5.00
N THR A 46 23.88 -6.67 -5.06
CA THR A 46 22.79 -6.80 -6.05
C THR A 46 21.40 -6.55 -5.46
N SER A 47 21.31 -6.29 -4.15
CA SER A 47 20.04 -6.06 -3.46
C SER A 47 19.52 -4.66 -3.76
N ARG A 48 18.20 -4.54 -3.92
CA ARG A 48 17.54 -3.24 -3.93
C ARG A 48 17.68 -2.57 -2.55
N THR A 49 17.89 -1.27 -2.54
CA THR A 49 17.82 -0.48 -1.31
C THR A 49 16.36 -0.27 -0.87
N PRO A 50 16.08 0.04 0.41
CA PRO A 50 14.74 0.41 0.84
C PRO A 50 14.14 1.56 0.04
N GLY A 51 14.94 2.57 -0.33
CA GLY A 51 14.48 3.67 -1.16
C GLY A 51 14.04 3.22 -2.56
N GLN A 52 14.78 2.29 -3.18
CA GLN A 52 14.39 1.68 -4.46
C GLN A 52 13.10 0.87 -4.35
N ILE A 53 12.93 0.12 -3.26
CA ILE A 53 11.70 -0.65 -3.01
C ILE A 53 10.52 0.31 -2.79
N LEU A 54 10.71 1.40 -2.04
CA LEU A 54 9.67 2.40 -1.79
C LEU A 54 9.26 3.15 -3.09
N ALA A 55 10.22 3.51 -3.93
CA ALA A 55 9.91 4.08 -5.25
C ALA A 55 9.07 3.10 -6.09
N HIS A 56 9.46 1.82 -6.09
CA HIS A 56 8.74 0.77 -6.80
C HIS A 56 7.33 0.53 -6.25
N LEU A 57 7.11 0.59 -4.93
CA LEU A 57 5.76 0.54 -4.34
C LEU A 57 4.86 1.63 -4.92
N GLY A 58 5.36 2.86 -5.04
CA GLY A 58 4.60 3.93 -5.67
C GLY A 58 4.30 3.67 -7.14
N ASP A 59 5.25 3.08 -7.89
CA ASP A 59 5.06 2.72 -9.31
C ASP A 59 3.99 1.64 -9.48
N LEU A 60 3.95 0.64 -8.60
CA LEU A 60 2.92 -0.41 -8.59
C LEU A 60 1.52 0.16 -8.34
N LEU A 61 1.38 1.09 -7.39
CA LEU A 61 0.09 1.72 -7.08
C LEU A 61 -0.39 2.65 -8.18
N GLU A 62 0.53 3.39 -8.81
CA GLU A 62 0.21 4.22 -9.96
C GLU A 62 -0.16 3.35 -11.19
N TRP A 63 0.54 2.24 -11.40
CA TRP A 63 0.19 1.26 -12.43
C TRP A 63 -1.19 0.64 -12.19
N ALA A 64 -1.53 0.28 -10.95
CA ALA A 64 -2.87 -0.18 -10.58
C ALA A 64 -3.94 0.86 -10.94
N TRP A 65 -3.65 2.15 -10.69
CA TRP A 65 -4.55 3.23 -11.07
C TRP A 65 -4.72 3.30 -12.59
N TYR A 66 -3.64 3.25 -13.40
CA TYR A 66 -3.78 3.23 -14.86
C TYR A 66 -4.59 2.02 -15.35
N LEU A 67 -4.30 0.83 -14.84
CA LEU A 67 -5.05 -0.39 -15.20
C LEU A 67 -6.55 -0.26 -14.89
N SER A 68 -6.90 0.31 -13.74
CA SER A 68 -8.29 0.55 -13.35
C SER A 68 -9.02 1.53 -14.29
N ASN A 69 -8.29 2.32 -15.07
CA ASN A 69 -8.79 3.24 -16.10
C ASN A 69 -8.59 2.71 -17.53
N ASN A 70 -8.33 1.41 -17.70
CA ASN A 70 -8.07 0.77 -18.99
C ASN A 70 -6.82 1.31 -19.72
N GLU A 71 -5.88 1.88 -18.98
CA GLU A 71 -4.60 2.36 -19.48
C GLU A 71 -3.47 1.39 -19.14
N LYS A 72 -2.68 1.00 -20.14
CA LYS A 72 -1.52 0.10 -19.97
C LYS A 72 -0.24 0.91 -19.93
N ARG A 73 -0.06 1.68 -18.85
CA ARG A 73 1.08 2.58 -18.66
C ARG A 73 1.94 2.14 -17.47
N TRP A 74 3.24 2.02 -17.70
CA TRP A 74 4.25 1.81 -16.67
C TRP A 74 5.25 2.97 -16.70
N GLN A 75 5.62 3.47 -15.53
CA GLN A 75 6.66 4.49 -15.39
C GLN A 75 7.53 4.11 -14.19
N THR A 76 8.82 3.93 -14.45
CA THR A 76 9.80 3.68 -13.40
C THR A 76 10.21 5.01 -12.78
N THR A 77 10.13 5.11 -11.46
CA THR A 77 10.57 6.29 -10.71
C THR A 77 11.98 6.10 -10.17
N GLU A 78 12.82 7.13 -10.28
CA GLU A 78 14.13 7.14 -9.64
C GLU A 78 13.98 7.08 -8.11
N THR A 79 15.02 6.62 -7.42
CA THR A 79 14.99 6.57 -5.96
C THR A 79 14.87 7.98 -5.40
N THR A 80 13.89 8.18 -4.52
CA THR A 80 13.66 9.44 -3.82
C THR A 80 14.14 9.33 -2.37
N ALA A 81 14.31 10.49 -1.72
CA ALA A 81 14.49 10.52 -0.28
C ALA A 81 13.30 9.84 0.43
N TRP A 82 13.54 9.30 1.63
CA TRP A 82 12.56 8.46 2.32
C TRP A 82 11.18 9.13 2.50
N ALA A 83 11.13 10.32 3.10
CA ALA A 83 9.87 10.98 3.43
C ALA A 83 9.03 11.33 2.18
N PRO A 84 9.57 11.94 1.11
CA PRO A 84 8.82 12.11 -0.15
C PRO A 84 8.32 10.80 -0.76
N GLY A 85 9.09 9.72 -0.64
CA GLY A 85 8.66 8.39 -1.10
C GLY A 85 7.47 7.85 -0.30
N VAL A 86 7.46 8.07 1.03
CA VAL A 86 6.35 7.69 1.91
C VAL A 86 5.10 8.50 1.58
N ASP A 87 5.25 9.81 1.37
CA ASP A 87 4.15 10.69 0.96
C ASP A 87 3.55 10.24 -0.36
N ARG A 88 4.39 9.96 -1.37
CA ARG A 88 3.93 9.44 -2.66
C ARG A 88 3.16 8.13 -2.50
N PHE A 89 3.66 7.20 -1.69
CA PHE A 89 3.00 5.92 -1.44
C PHE A 89 1.57 6.10 -0.92
N PHE A 90 1.37 6.94 0.10
CA PHE A 90 0.03 7.18 0.64
C PHE A 90 -0.87 7.97 -0.31
N GLN A 91 -0.31 8.93 -1.05
CA GLN A 91 -1.07 9.70 -2.04
C GLN A 91 -1.59 8.80 -3.18
N THR A 92 -0.75 7.93 -3.75
CA THR A 92 -1.18 7.02 -4.81
C THR A 92 -2.14 5.94 -4.30
N LEU A 93 -1.94 5.46 -3.07
CA LEU A 93 -2.85 4.50 -2.43
C LEU A 93 -4.25 5.10 -2.22
N ASN A 94 -4.33 6.33 -1.73
CA ASN A 94 -5.60 7.05 -1.56
C ASN A 94 -6.29 7.33 -2.90
N ARG A 95 -5.53 7.74 -3.92
CA ARG A 95 -6.07 7.95 -5.28
C ARG A 95 -6.65 6.66 -5.86
N LEU A 96 -6.01 5.51 -5.63
CA LEU A 96 -6.53 4.22 -6.06
C LEU A 96 -7.81 3.83 -5.30
N ASP A 97 -7.87 4.03 -3.98
CA ASP A 97 -9.10 3.79 -3.20
C ASP A 97 -10.27 4.64 -3.69
N GLN A 98 -10.04 5.93 -3.95
CA GLN A 98 -11.05 6.84 -4.51
C GLN A 98 -11.57 6.33 -5.87
N ARG A 99 -10.68 5.77 -6.69
CA ARG A 99 -11.08 5.20 -7.98
C ARG A 99 -11.92 3.93 -7.84
N LEU A 100 -11.64 3.11 -6.83
CA LEU A 100 -12.44 1.91 -6.52
C LEU A 100 -13.79 2.26 -5.90
N ALA A 101 -13.86 3.37 -5.15
CA ALA A 101 -15.09 3.88 -4.54
C ALA A 101 -16.06 4.54 -5.55
N ALA A 102 -15.56 4.94 -6.73
CA ALA A 102 -16.39 5.55 -7.76
C ALA A 102 -17.23 4.50 -8.50
N ASP A 103 -18.47 4.83 -8.86
CA ASP A 103 -19.40 3.93 -9.57
C ASP A 103 -19.00 3.63 -11.03
N GLU A 104 -17.90 4.23 -11.50
CA GLU A 104 -17.38 4.04 -12.85
C GLU A 104 -16.84 2.62 -13.05
N ALA A 105 -17.13 2.03 -14.21
CA ALA A 105 -16.62 0.71 -14.59
C ALA A 105 -15.09 0.66 -14.55
N LEU A 106 -14.51 -0.41 -13.99
CA LEU A 106 -13.07 -0.62 -13.99
C LEU A 106 -12.59 -1.11 -15.36
N GLY A 107 -11.39 -0.70 -15.75
CA GLY A 107 -10.73 -1.14 -16.99
C GLY A 107 -10.23 -2.59 -16.97
N CYS A 108 -10.22 -3.23 -15.80
CA CYS A 108 -9.88 -4.63 -15.61
C CYS A 108 -10.60 -5.17 -14.36
N SER A 109 -10.58 -6.49 -14.17
CA SER A 109 -11.23 -7.10 -13.01
C SER A 109 -10.48 -6.83 -11.70
N GLU A 110 -11.23 -6.86 -10.61
CA GLU A 110 -10.73 -6.67 -9.25
C GLU A 110 -9.65 -7.71 -8.91
N GLU A 111 -9.81 -8.96 -9.35
CA GLU A 111 -8.84 -10.03 -9.12
C GLU A 111 -7.51 -9.73 -9.82
N ARG A 112 -7.53 -9.11 -11.00
CA ARG A 112 -6.31 -8.75 -11.73
C ARG A 112 -5.58 -7.58 -11.08
N LEU A 113 -6.31 -6.61 -10.52
CA LEU A 113 -5.72 -5.54 -9.71
C LEU A 113 -5.10 -6.11 -8.43
N PHE A 114 -5.78 -7.05 -7.77
CA PHE A 114 -5.27 -7.70 -6.59
C PHE A 114 -3.99 -8.51 -6.87
N GLN A 115 -4.06 -9.49 -7.78
CA GLN A 115 -2.98 -10.46 -8.00
C GLN A 115 -1.69 -9.83 -8.56
N GLY A 116 -1.82 -8.71 -9.28
CA GLY A 116 -0.68 -8.00 -9.87
C GLY A 116 -0.14 -6.96 -8.89
N PRO A 117 -0.48 -5.67 -9.07
CA PRO A 117 0.17 -4.60 -8.34
C PRO A 117 -0.03 -4.65 -6.81
N ILE A 118 -1.20 -5.02 -6.32
CA ILE A 118 -1.51 -4.93 -4.87
C ILE A 118 -0.81 -6.03 -4.08
N ALA A 119 -0.87 -7.28 -4.56
CA ALA A 119 -0.17 -8.40 -3.93
C ALA A 119 1.36 -8.24 -3.97
N ASP A 120 1.89 -7.68 -5.06
CA ASP A 120 3.30 -7.38 -5.19
C ASP A 120 3.74 -6.28 -4.21
N ALA A 121 2.92 -5.21 -4.06
CA ALA A 121 3.16 -4.17 -3.07
C ALA A 121 3.18 -4.71 -1.63
N LEU A 122 2.26 -5.61 -1.25
CA LEU A 122 2.28 -6.27 0.06
C LEU A 122 3.56 -7.10 0.27
N SER A 123 4.05 -7.76 -0.78
CA SER A 123 5.29 -8.53 -0.73
C SER A 123 6.51 -7.64 -0.48
N HIS A 124 6.55 -6.48 -1.15
CA HIS A 124 7.60 -5.49 -0.98
C HIS A 124 7.56 -4.78 0.38
N VAL A 125 6.38 -4.56 0.98
CA VAL A 125 6.27 -4.11 2.38
C VAL A 125 6.94 -5.10 3.34
N GLY A 126 6.80 -6.41 3.09
CA GLY A 126 7.51 -7.44 3.84
C GLY A 126 9.04 -7.33 3.72
N GLN A 127 9.54 -7.03 2.52
CA GLN A 127 10.97 -6.80 2.30
C GLN A 127 11.47 -5.58 3.06
N ILE A 128 10.75 -4.46 3.02
CA ILE A 128 11.09 -3.26 3.82
C ILE A 128 11.14 -3.61 5.31
N ALA A 129 10.15 -4.33 5.83
CA ALA A 129 10.12 -4.72 7.24
C ALA A 129 11.31 -5.62 7.64
N MET A 130 11.76 -6.50 6.76
CA MET A 130 12.97 -7.28 6.96
C MET A 130 14.22 -6.39 6.98
N LEU A 131 14.36 -5.48 6.00
CA LEU A 131 15.49 -4.57 5.91
C LEU A 131 15.56 -3.61 7.10
N ARG A 132 14.41 -3.20 7.66
CA ARG A 132 14.33 -2.42 8.89
C ARG A 132 15.07 -3.07 10.05
N ARG A 133 14.91 -4.39 10.23
CA ARG A 133 15.64 -5.15 11.24
C ARG A 133 17.14 -5.19 10.96
N MET A 134 17.54 -5.38 9.70
CA MET A 134 18.95 -5.43 9.30
C MET A 134 19.66 -4.09 9.45
N ALA A 135 18.95 -2.99 9.24
CA ALA A 135 19.44 -1.62 9.38
C ALA A 135 19.35 -1.07 10.82
N GLY A 136 19.09 -1.92 11.82
CA GLY A 136 19.10 -1.52 13.23
C GLY A 136 17.85 -0.78 13.72
N GLY A 137 16.77 -0.75 12.94
CA GLY A 137 15.49 -0.15 13.33
C GLY A 137 14.33 -1.15 13.25
N PRO A 138 14.32 -2.26 14.03
CA PRO A 138 13.29 -3.29 13.93
C PRO A 138 11.89 -2.74 14.25
N ILE A 139 10.88 -3.29 13.57
CA ILE A 139 9.47 -3.02 13.82
C ILE A 139 8.92 -4.10 14.76
N ARG A 140 8.12 -3.72 15.76
CA ARG A 140 7.44 -4.65 16.66
C ARG A 140 6.46 -5.55 15.89
N GLY A 141 6.42 -6.82 16.25
CA GLY A 141 5.39 -7.74 15.77
C GLY A 141 4.00 -7.28 16.19
N GLU A 142 2.97 -7.66 15.43
CA GLU A 142 1.58 -7.34 15.76
C GLU A 142 0.64 -8.43 15.26
N ASN A 143 -0.42 -8.65 16.04
CA ASN A 143 -1.51 -9.48 15.61
C ASN A 143 -2.46 -8.70 14.69
N TYR A 144 -2.17 -8.71 13.38
CA TYR A 144 -2.98 -8.03 12.38
C TYR A 144 -4.43 -8.53 12.28
N PHE A 145 -4.74 -9.74 12.77
CA PHE A 145 -6.12 -10.22 12.84
C PHE A 145 -6.98 -9.41 13.82
N LEU A 146 -6.35 -8.82 14.86
CA LEU A 146 -7.03 -7.93 15.82
C LEU A 146 -6.98 -6.45 15.42
N ALA A 147 -6.20 -6.10 14.40
CA ALA A 147 -6.02 -4.71 13.98
C ALA A 147 -7.33 -4.13 13.43
N LYS A 148 -7.58 -2.85 13.72
CA LYS A 148 -8.73 -2.13 13.18
C LYS A 148 -8.37 -1.56 11.80
N ILE A 149 -8.78 -2.27 10.76
CA ILE A 149 -8.54 -1.91 9.36
C ILE A 149 -9.89 -1.68 8.68
N GLU A 150 -10.08 -0.50 8.11
CA GLU A 150 -11.35 -0.05 7.54
C GLU A 150 -11.13 0.41 6.09
N ALA A 151 -11.99 -0.05 5.17
CA ALA A 151 -11.96 0.41 3.78
C ALA A 151 -12.07 1.95 3.74
N GLY A 152 -11.36 2.58 2.80
CA GLY A 152 -11.24 4.05 2.75
C GLY A 152 -10.20 4.66 3.69
N ARG A 153 -9.66 3.92 4.67
CA ARG A 153 -8.58 4.41 5.54
C ARG A 153 -7.20 4.12 4.94
N THR A 154 -6.85 4.84 3.87
CA THR A 154 -5.63 4.59 3.09
C THR A 154 -4.49 5.61 3.30
N GLY A 155 -4.63 6.52 4.27
CA GLY A 155 -3.59 7.49 4.64
C GLY A 155 -2.58 6.97 5.67
N SER A 156 -1.62 7.82 6.05
CA SER A 156 -0.61 7.52 7.09
C SER A 156 -1.21 7.41 8.50
N GLU A 157 -2.30 8.13 8.76
CA GLU A 157 -3.00 8.14 10.04
C GLU A 157 -3.85 6.88 10.22
N GLN A 158 -3.30 5.88 10.89
CA GLN A 158 -3.93 4.58 11.13
C GLN A 158 -4.37 4.43 12.59
N HIS A 159 -5.26 3.47 12.85
CA HIS A 159 -5.58 3.12 14.23
C HIS A 159 -4.33 2.61 14.96
N ALA A 160 -4.26 2.86 16.27
CA ALA A 160 -3.22 2.28 17.09
C ALA A 160 -3.32 0.75 17.09
N ALA A 161 -2.16 0.09 17.18
CA ALA A 161 -2.08 -1.36 17.28
C ALA A 161 -2.85 -1.85 18.52
N VAL A 162 -3.66 -2.89 18.32
CA VAL A 162 -4.45 -3.48 19.41
C VAL A 162 -3.58 -4.41 20.26
N TYR A 163 -2.65 -5.13 19.63
CA TYR A 163 -1.73 -6.04 20.31
C TYR A 163 -0.39 -6.15 19.58
N GLU A 164 0.68 -5.67 20.22
CA GLU A 164 2.06 -5.77 19.73
C GLU A 164 2.91 -6.69 20.63
N PHE A 165 3.90 -7.32 20.02
CA PHE A 165 4.84 -8.22 20.68
C PHE A 165 6.25 -8.06 20.09
N ASP A 166 7.24 -8.53 20.84
CA ASP A 166 8.66 -8.52 20.44
C ASP A 166 9.05 -9.76 19.63
#